data_AF-A0AAV0ASV6-F1
#
_entry.id   AF-A0AAV0ASV6-F1
#
_cell.length_a   1.000
_cell.length_b   1.000
_cell.length_c   1.000
_cell.angle_alpha   90.00
_cell.angle_beta   90.00
_cell.angle_gamma   90.00
#
_symmetry.space_group_name_H-M   'P 1'
#
loop_
_entity.id
_entity.type
_entity.pdbx_description
1 polymer ?
#
loop_
_entity_poly.entity_id
_entity_poly.type
_entity_poly.pdbx_seq_one_letter_code
_entity_poly.pdbx_strand_id
1 'polypeptide(L)'
;HRIRLEPHPDDADKSGYSQPGTILDKVIEDPFLYNFFLQSQAGLKGTSCPTRYIVLKDETNQNLNDLQNITNSVCSGFQRATRSVQIATPTYYANIVATNAKKWDM
;
A
#
# COMPACT_ATOMS: atom_id res chain seq x y z
N HIS A 1 -10.19 5.06 -3.71
CA HIS A 1 -9.69 6.32 -4.34
C HIS A 1 -9.51 6.10 -5.84
N ARG A 2 -9.34 7.17 -6.63
CA ARG A 2 -9.32 7.11 -8.13
C ARG A 2 -7.92 7.25 -8.76
N ILE A 3 -6.88 7.37 -7.94
CA ILE A 3 -5.50 7.48 -8.44
C ILE A 3 -5.01 6.14 -8.99
N ARG A 4 -4.29 6.20 -10.11
CA ARG A 4 -3.64 5.09 -10.80
C ARG A 4 -2.20 5.49 -11.11
N LEU A 5 -1.33 4.49 -11.14
CA LEU A 5 0.08 4.66 -11.46
C LEU A 5 0.40 4.08 -12.83
N GLU A 6 1.05 4.89 -13.64
CA GLU A 6 1.59 4.49 -14.93
C GLU A 6 3.09 4.79 -14.88
N PRO A 7 3.96 3.76 -14.95
CA PRO A 7 5.40 3.97 -14.92
C PRO A 7 5.87 4.58 -16.25
N HIS A 8 7.00 5.29 -16.21
CA HIS A 8 7.77 5.52 -17.43
C HIS A 8 8.20 4.17 -18.01
N PRO A 9 8.29 4.00 -19.35
CA PRO A 9 8.67 2.71 -19.96
C PRO A 9 9.96 2.10 -19.40
N ASP A 10 10.92 2.93 -18.99
CA ASP A 10 12.20 2.50 -18.41
C ASP A 10 12.08 2.02 -16.95
N ASP A 11 11.05 2.46 -16.22
CA ASP A 11 10.80 2.14 -14.82
C ASP A 11 9.74 1.04 -14.63
N ALA A 12 9.22 0.51 -15.75
CA ALA A 12 8.21 -0.53 -15.75
C ALA A 12 8.81 -1.90 -15.37
N ASP A 13 8.02 -2.71 -14.67
CA ASP A 13 8.32 -4.11 -14.46
C ASP A 13 8.09 -4.93 -15.73
N LYS A 14 8.39 -6.23 -15.65
CA LYS A 14 8.21 -7.18 -16.77
C LYS A 14 6.76 -7.27 -17.26
N SER A 15 5.81 -6.80 -16.46
CA SER A 15 4.38 -6.79 -16.76
C SER A 15 3.88 -5.41 -17.21
N GLY A 16 4.76 -4.41 -17.32
CA GLY A 16 4.42 -3.05 -17.74
C GLY A 16 3.88 -2.17 -16.61
N TYR A 17 3.96 -2.60 -15.35
CA TYR A 17 3.47 -1.87 -14.18
C TYR A 17 4.61 -1.28 -13.35
N SER A 18 4.29 -0.30 -12.50
CA SER A 18 5.27 0.22 -11.55
C SER A 18 5.80 -0.88 -10.64
N GLN A 19 7.09 -0.82 -10.34
CA GLN A 19 7.76 -1.76 -9.46
C GLN A 19 7.08 -1.81 -8.08
N PRO A 20 7.02 -2.99 -7.43
CA PRO A 20 6.59 -3.07 -6.04
C PRO A 20 7.52 -2.23 -5.15
N GLY A 21 6.94 -1.44 -4.26
CA GLY A 21 7.64 -0.49 -3.40
C GLY A 21 7.67 0.94 -3.95
N THR A 22 7.11 1.23 -5.13
CA THR A 22 6.99 2.60 -5.62
C THR A 22 6.16 3.45 -4.65
N ILE A 23 6.73 4.59 -4.26
CA ILE A 23 6.12 5.58 -3.36
C ILE A 23 5.88 6.86 -4.15
N LEU A 24 4.73 7.50 -3.91
CA LEU A 24 4.46 8.86 -4.35
C LEU A 24 4.18 9.73 -3.13
N ASP A 25 5.09 10.67 -2.88
CA ASP A 25 5.08 11.53 -1.71
C ASP A 25 5.38 13.01 -2.02
N LYS A 26 5.40 13.42 -3.29
CA LYS A 26 5.76 14.82 -3.66
C LYS A 26 4.82 15.50 -4.64
N VAL A 27 4.06 14.72 -5.42
CA VAL A 27 3.31 15.25 -6.57
C VAL A 27 1.81 15.30 -6.32
N ILE A 28 1.27 14.40 -5.50
CA ILE A 28 -0.18 14.21 -5.29
C ILE A 28 -0.54 14.25 -3.79
N GLU A 29 0.37 14.78 -2.97
CA GLU A 29 0.12 14.92 -1.54
C GLU A 29 -0.87 16.06 -1.25
N ASP A 30 -1.49 15.96 -0.10
CA ASP A 30 -2.38 17.00 0.39
C ASP A 30 -1.52 17.95 1.22
N PRO A 31 -1.53 19.27 0.96
CA PRO A 31 -0.65 20.22 1.64
C PRO A 31 -0.91 20.31 3.15
N PHE A 32 -2.04 19.79 3.64
CA PHE A 32 -2.41 19.82 5.05
C PHE A 32 -2.38 18.44 5.72
N LEU A 33 -2.31 17.35 4.95
CA LEU A 33 -2.31 15.99 5.51
C LEU A 33 -0.99 15.30 5.28
N TYR A 34 -0.43 14.75 6.35
CA TYR A 34 0.72 13.87 6.26
C TYR A 34 0.32 12.53 5.67
N ASN A 35 0.54 12.35 4.37
CA ASN A 35 0.04 11.20 3.63
C ASN A 35 0.94 10.84 2.46
N PHE A 36 0.94 9.58 2.05
CA PHE A 36 1.68 9.10 0.89
C PHE A 36 0.91 8.02 0.16
N PHE A 37 1.24 7.76 -1.10
CA PHE A 37 0.76 6.59 -1.83
C PHE A 37 1.85 5.55 -1.96
N LEU A 38 1.51 4.28 -1.75
CA LEU A 38 2.43 3.16 -1.84
C LEU A 38 1.84 2.06 -2.73
N GLN A 39 2.60 1.67 -3.75
CA GLN A 39 2.35 0.50 -4.57
C GLN A 39 3.18 -0.66 -4.03
N SER A 40 2.73 -1.32 -2.97
CA SER A 40 3.52 -2.37 -2.29
C SER A 40 3.58 -3.71 -3.02
N GLN A 41 2.61 -4.01 -3.90
CA GLN A 41 2.54 -5.28 -4.63
C GLN A 41 2.83 -5.09 -6.13
N ALA A 42 3.38 -6.13 -6.77
CA ALA A 42 3.52 -6.17 -8.22
C ALA A 42 2.14 -6.22 -8.89
N GLY A 43 2.00 -5.50 -10.01
CA GLY A 43 0.79 -5.54 -10.82
C GLY A 43 0.68 -6.87 -11.55
N LEU A 44 -0.36 -7.66 -11.26
CA LEU A 44 -0.56 -8.96 -11.93
C LEU A 44 -1.51 -8.87 -13.14
N LYS A 45 -2.56 -8.06 -13.04
CA LYS A 45 -3.56 -7.89 -14.09
C LYS A 45 -4.34 -6.59 -13.89
N GLY A 46 -4.45 -5.80 -14.95
CA GLY A 46 -5.14 -4.49 -14.93
C GLY A 46 -4.30 -3.40 -14.29
N THR A 47 -4.82 -2.17 -14.20
CA THR A 47 -4.05 -1.03 -13.70
C THR A 47 -3.81 -1.12 -12.19
N SER A 48 -2.56 -0.93 -11.78
CA SER A 48 -2.17 -0.86 -10.37
C SER A 48 -2.87 0.31 -9.66
N CYS A 49 -3.43 0.03 -8.49
CA CYS A 49 -4.11 1.01 -7.64
C CYS A 49 -3.30 1.15 -6.35
N PRO A 50 -2.43 2.18 -6.22
CA PRO A 50 -1.57 2.32 -5.05
C PRO A 50 -2.40 2.67 -3.82
N THR A 51 -2.05 2.13 -2.66
CA THR A 51 -2.78 2.41 -1.42
C THR A 51 -2.38 3.77 -0.86
N ARG A 52 -3.36 4.62 -0.53
CA ARG A 52 -3.12 5.88 0.19
C ARG A 52 -3.03 5.61 1.68
N TYR A 53 -1.94 6.03 2.31
CA TYR A 53 -1.75 6.02 3.75
C TYR A 53 -1.81 7.45 4.26
N ILE A 54 -2.59 7.68 5.32
CA ILE A 54 -2.74 8.99 5.96
C ILE A 54 -2.38 8.82 7.43
N VAL A 55 -1.41 9.59 7.89
CA VAL A 55 -1.01 9.62 9.30
C VAL A 55 -1.96 10.58 10.02
N LEU A 56 -2.85 10.01 10.82
CA LEU A 56 -3.83 10.80 11.60
C LEU A 56 -3.23 11.31 12.91
N LYS A 57 -2.26 10.57 13.46
CA LYS A 57 -1.62 10.87 14.73
C LYS A 57 -0.23 10.22 14.75
N ASP A 58 0.78 11.03 15.04
CA ASP A 58 2.15 10.57 15.30
C ASP A 58 2.63 11.21 16.60
N GLU A 59 2.87 10.38 17.62
CA GLU A 59 3.45 10.81 18.91
C GLU A 59 4.97 10.61 18.96
N THR A 60 5.50 9.87 17.98
CA THR A 60 6.89 9.44 17.91
C THR A 60 7.76 10.34 17.04
N ASN A 61 7.16 11.33 16.37
CA ASN A 61 7.80 12.27 15.44
C ASN A 61 8.71 11.53 14.44
N GLN A 62 8.20 10.47 13.83
CA GLN A 62 8.93 9.68 12.86
C GLN A 62 9.04 10.42 11.54
N ASN A 63 10.13 10.19 10.80
CA ASN A 63 10.24 10.71 9.44
C ASN A 63 9.30 9.96 8.50
N LEU A 64 8.79 10.64 7.47
CA LEU A 64 7.90 10.06 6.48
C LEU A 64 8.56 8.88 5.79
N ASN A 65 9.85 9.02 5.47
CA ASN A 65 10.64 7.95 4.84
C ASN A 65 10.67 6.68 5.70
N ASP A 66 10.78 6.84 7.02
CA ASP A 66 10.80 5.70 7.95
C ASP A 66 9.42 5.04 8.01
N LEU A 67 8.35 5.85 8.09
CA LEU A 67 6.97 5.35 8.04
C LEU A 67 6.66 4.62 6.73
N GLN A 68 7.11 5.16 5.59
CA GLN A 68 6.97 4.53 4.28
C GLN A 68 7.68 3.17 4.23
N ASN A 69 8.94 3.10 4.70
CA ASN A 69 9.74 1.88 4.74
C ASN A 69 9.14 0.81 5.65
N ILE A 70 8.70 1.21 6.85
CA ILE A 70 8.02 0.33 7.80
C ILE A 70 6.73 -0.20 7.17
N THR A 71 5.93 0.68 6.57
CA THR A 71 4.66 0.30 5.93
C THR A 71 4.88 -0.69 4.80
N ASN A 72 5.88 -0.47 3.95
CA ASN A 72 6.22 -1.39 2.86
C ASN A 72 6.70 -2.75 3.40
N SER A 73 7.52 -2.73 4.45
CA SER A 73 7.98 -3.96 5.13
C SER A 73 6.80 -4.74 5.72
N VAL A 74 5.86 -4.05 6.38
CA VAL A 74 4.63 -4.66 6.92
C VAL A 74 3.78 -5.28 5.81
N CYS A 75 3.69 -4.68 4.63
CA CYS A 75 2.96 -5.25 3.48
C CYS A 75 3.58 -6.55 2.95
N SER A 76 4.89 -6.74 3.12
CA SER A 76 5.59 -7.98 2.74
C SER A 76 5.39 -9.14 3.73
N GLY A 77 4.96 -8.84 4.96
CA GLY A 77 4.82 -9.82 6.06
C GLY A 77 3.57 -10.72 6.01
N PHE A 78 2.80 -10.72 4.92
CA PHE A 78 1.54 -11.47 4.85
C PHE A 78 1.78 -12.98 4.70
N GLN A 79 1.54 -13.74 5.77
CA GLN A 79 1.93 -15.15 5.85
C GLN A 79 1.19 -16.10 4.90
N ARG A 80 0.00 -15.71 4.41
CA ARG A 80 -0.79 -16.57 3.49
C ARG A 80 -0.31 -16.51 2.04
N ALA A 81 0.65 -15.64 1.71
CA ALA A 81 1.20 -15.52 0.36
C ALA A 81 2.71 -15.27 0.40
N THR A 82 3.45 -15.80 -0.56
CA THR A 82 4.89 -15.55 -0.73
C THR A 82 5.19 -14.26 -1.49
N ARG A 83 4.29 -13.28 -1.39
CA ARG A 83 4.37 -12.00 -2.11
C ARG A 83 3.86 -10.87 -1.24
N SER A 84 4.34 -9.66 -1.50
CA SER A 84 3.79 -8.45 -0.91
C SER A 84 2.33 -8.24 -1.31
N VAL A 85 1.53 -7.73 -0.37
CA VAL A 85 0.10 -7.43 -0.57
C VAL A 85 -0.14 -5.93 -0.67
N GLN A 86 -1.24 -5.54 -1.31
CA GLN A 86 -1.57 -4.14 -1.61
C GLN A 86 -1.74 -3.22 -0.38
N ILE A 87 -2.21 -3.77 0.74
CA ILE A 87 -2.52 -3.04 1.97
C ILE A 87 -1.70 -3.63 3.11
N ALA A 88 -1.53 -2.88 4.20
CA ALA A 88 -0.78 -3.37 5.35
C ALA A 88 -1.36 -4.70 5.87
N THR A 89 -0.47 -5.65 6.16
CA THR A 89 -0.83 -7.00 6.62
C THR A 89 -1.85 -7.03 7.77
N PRO A 90 -1.72 -6.18 8.82
CA PRO A 90 -2.72 -6.13 9.89
C PRO A 90 -4.13 -5.74 9.39
N THR A 91 -4.22 -4.76 8.49
CA THR A 91 -5.50 -4.35 7.87
C THR A 91 -6.10 -5.49 7.05
N TYR A 92 -5.25 -6.24 6.34
CA TYR A 92 -5.70 -7.41 5.59
C TYR A 92 -6.27 -8.49 6.52
N TYR A 93 -5.60 -8.78 7.64
CA TYR A 93 -6.10 -9.74 8.63
C TYR A 93 -7.39 -9.28 9.30
N ALA A 94 -7.51 -8.01 9.64
CA ALA A 94 -8.75 -7.45 10.17
C ALA A 94 -9.93 -7.70 9.22
N ASN A 95 -9.73 -7.53 7.91
CA ASN A 95 -10.76 -7.82 6.92
C ASN A 95 -11.15 -9.32 6.86
N ILE A 96 -10.17 -10.22 6.97
CA ILE A 96 -10.43 -11.67 7.05
C ILE A 96 -11.26 -11.99 8.30
N VAL A 97 -10.88 -11.46 9.46
CA VAL A 97 -11.60 -11.67 10.72
C VAL A 97 -13.01 -11.14 10.64
N ALA A 98 -13.21 -9.91 10.14
CA ALA A 98 -14.55 -9.32 9.97
C ALA A 98 -15.43 -10.13 9.01
N THR A 99 -14.85 -10.57 7.87
CA THR A 99 -15.56 -11.42 6.91
C THR A 99 -15.93 -12.77 7.52
N ASN A 100 -15.04 -13.35 8.33
CA ASN A 100 -15.33 -14.59 9.03
C ASN A 100 -16.43 -14.37 10.06
N ALA A 101 -16.31 -13.40 10.97
CA ALA A 101 -17.32 -13.11 11.99
C ALA A 101 -18.73 -12.96 11.38
N LYS A 102 -18.87 -12.26 10.26
CA LYS A 102 -20.14 -12.13 9.53
C LYS A 102 -20.74 -13.47 9.09
N LYS A 103 -19.92 -14.48 8.79
CA LYS A 103 -20.40 -15.83 8.41
C LYS A 103 -20.92 -16.64 9.59
N TRP A 104 -20.48 -16.34 10.81
CA TRP A 104 -20.94 -17.04 12.02
C TRP A 104 -22.29 -16.50 12.52
N ASP A 105 -22.68 -15.31 12.08
CA ASP A 105 -23.94 -14.64 12.42
C ASP A 105 -25.08 -14.97 11.42
N MET A 106 -24.84 -15.90 10.48
CA MET A 106 -25.82 -16.47 9.53
C MET A 106 -25.99 -17.96 9.79
#